data_AF-A0A812XFC3-F1
#
_entry.id   AF-A0A812XFC3-F1
#
_cell.length_a   1.000
_cell.length_b   1.000
_cell.length_c   1.000
_cell.angle_alpha   90.00
_cell.angle_beta   90.00
_cell.angle_gamma   90.00
#
_symmetry.space_group_name_H-M   'P 1'
#
loop_
_entity.id
_entity.type
_entity.pdbx_description
1 polymer ?
#
loop_
_entity_poly.entity_id
_entity_poly.type
_entity_poly.pdbx_seq_one_letter_code
_entity_poly.pdbx_strand_id
1 'polypeptide(L)'
;MKRITSDRHTKPKRNSKVLTSGPPDWNWPRPQPSRRMSQMGRASVSVPSEPDRRFNVVPFRALVQAFHMEESEVAKRIFPSPRVFAQFQAVKEILLAGDANRLVAELTFVRINDLAAPPDKIDVLLYLEPVVALTILGNGVMIGFQSSDDYQNWPGWFWFEVGFALVLILECCLRNFVGGCRNYFCGVERIWNWCDIGFIGTALTDILLELLRVDSGAMFFTTLLRFVRLVRLTRIVKVFRLHWMKELRLMLKGLVGSMQTLLMAFVLLFVVLYVLAGLATYTLGRDDVLEAKDYELHALFENLPVSMFTAFRCFTGQCETIDGAPLAAVLGKEIGLPFVIPYICSYMLVSMGIFNVILAVYVDITMRAAKENEATTAEQHARESVRIARTTRELLKRFAAANKIFRDREAEGLEASSRPSVRSRFDLDLSPQSAHFTDQAMQDEIEITKELFLLVVQDPSVQGLMDDLDLPADRANLFEVIDADQSGTLHVSELVQGLLKVRGDLKKSDAVAGLLATQSLQQMVSDMREEMRSFLQDVIQKLPDSPRNTIWERNGVEGHAL
;
A
#
# COMPACT_ATOMS: atom_id res chain seq x y z
N MET A 1 -45.13 41.53 11.65
CA MET A 1 -45.63 42.56 10.71
C MET A 1 -44.74 42.52 9.46
N LYS A 2 -45.31 42.17 8.28
CA LYS A 2 -44.86 42.38 6.87
C LYS A 2 -43.35 42.23 6.50
N ARG A 3 -42.99 41.27 5.63
CA ARG A 3 -42.74 41.34 4.15
C ARG A 3 -41.24 41.52 3.80
N ILE A 4 -40.57 40.58 3.10
CA ILE A 4 -40.41 40.34 1.63
C ILE A 4 -39.02 40.79 1.09
N THR A 5 -38.34 39.88 0.36
CA THR A 5 -37.27 40.05 -0.68
C THR A 5 -35.88 40.60 -0.27
N SER A 6 -34.75 40.40 -0.95
CA SER A 6 -34.45 39.89 -2.31
C SER A 6 -33.04 39.27 -2.41
N ASP A 7 -32.89 38.36 -3.38
CA ASP A 7 -31.81 38.19 -4.36
C ASP A 7 -30.33 38.04 -3.94
N ARG A 8 -29.80 36.84 -4.22
CA ARG A 8 -28.40 36.59 -4.59
C ARG A 8 -28.30 36.36 -6.10
N HIS A 9 -27.61 37.27 -6.79
CA HIS A 9 -27.12 37.09 -8.14
C HIS A 9 -25.71 36.44 -8.15
N THR A 10 -25.63 35.28 -8.81
CA THR A 10 -24.65 34.85 -9.84
C THR A 10 -23.13 34.88 -9.60
N LYS A 11 -22.49 33.71 -9.80
CA LYS A 11 -21.20 33.52 -10.50
C LYS A 11 -21.20 32.15 -11.25
N PRO A 12 -20.34 31.95 -12.27
CA PRO A 12 -20.77 31.52 -13.61
C PRO A 12 -20.65 30.01 -13.87
N LYS A 13 -21.56 29.50 -14.73
CA LYS A 13 -21.56 28.13 -15.26
C LYS A 13 -20.41 27.91 -16.25
N ARG A 14 -19.54 26.95 -15.93
CA ARG A 14 -18.60 26.33 -16.87
C ARG A 14 -19.36 25.24 -17.63
N ASN A 15 -19.42 25.35 -18.95
CA ASN A 15 -20.10 24.40 -19.83
C ASN A 15 -19.47 23.00 -19.74
N SER A 16 -20.12 22.10 -19.00
CA SER A 16 -20.08 20.66 -19.28
C SER A 16 -21.48 20.25 -19.71
N LYS A 17 -21.66 19.92 -20.99
CA LYS A 17 -22.86 19.24 -21.49
C LYS A 17 -22.91 17.85 -20.83
N VAL A 18 -23.41 17.78 -19.61
CA VAL A 18 -23.98 16.56 -19.06
C VAL A 18 -25.31 16.40 -19.80
N LEU A 19 -25.45 15.34 -20.61
CA LEU A 19 -26.78 14.90 -21.03
C LEU A 19 -27.54 14.52 -19.75
N THR A 20 -28.28 15.46 -19.19
CA THR A 20 -29.32 15.16 -18.21
C THR A 20 -30.47 14.54 -18.98
N SER A 21 -30.40 13.25 -19.27
CA SER A 21 -31.61 12.48 -19.49
C SER A 21 -32.40 12.54 -18.18
N GLY A 22 -33.67 12.93 -18.25
CA GLY A 22 -34.61 12.74 -17.15
C GLY A 22 -34.66 11.26 -16.71
N PRO A 23 -35.42 10.93 -15.66
CA PRO A 23 -35.58 9.53 -15.25
C PRO A 23 -35.99 8.69 -16.47
N PRO A 24 -35.36 7.51 -16.70
CA PRO A 24 -35.67 6.68 -17.85
C PRO A 24 -37.15 6.26 -17.80
N ASP A 25 -37.90 6.57 -18.86
CA ASP A 25 -39.31 6.22 -18.98
C ASP A 25 -39.43 4.78 -19.51
N TRP A 26 -39.70 3.83 -18.62
CA TRP A 26 -39.72 2.40 -18.93
C TRP A 26 -41.10 1.97 -19.46
N ASN A 27 -41.25 1.89 -20.78
CA ASN A 27 -42.47 1.41 -21.41
C ASN A 27 -42.51 -0.12 -21.47
N TRP A 28 -43.12 -0.76 -20.48
CA TRP A 28 -43.35 -2.21 -20.49
C TRP A 28 -44.39 -2.60 -21.55
N PRO A 29 -44.17 -3.67 -22.34
CA PRO A 29 -45.19 -4.20 -23.23
C PRO A 29 -46.38 -4.70 -22.40
N ARG A 30 -47.58 -4.24 -22.72
CA ARG A 30 -48.80 -4.70 -22.06
C ARG A 30 -49.03 -6.19 -22.40
N PRO A 31 -49.38 -7.05 -21.43
CA PRO A 31 -49.65 -8.46 -21.70
C PRO A 31 -50.77 -8.55 -22.74
N GLN A 32 -50.48 -9.14 -23.90
CA GLN A 32 -51.52 -9.44 -24.88
C GLN A 32 -52.46 -10.48 -24.25
N PRO A 33 -53.79 -10.27 -24.28
CA PRO A 33 -54.73 -11.26 -23.79
C PRO A 33 -54.52 -12.57 -24.56
N SER A 34 -54.33 -13.65 -23.82
CA SER A 34 -54.13 -14.99 -24.37
C SER A 34 -55.28 -15.34 -25.31
N ARG A 35 -54.99 -15.38 -26.62
CA ARG A 35 -55.88 -16.02 -27.59
C ARG A 35 -56.03 -17.47 -27.15
N ARG A 36 -57.24 -17.85 -26.73
CA ARG A 36 -57.63 -19.24 -26.48
C ARG A 36 -57.14 -20.09 -27.65
N MET A 37 -56.19 -20.99 -27.37
CA MET A 37 -55.79 -22.03 -28.31
C MET A 37 -56.97 -22.98 -28.50
N SER A 38 -57.75 -22.77 -29.57
CA SER A 38 -58.57 -23.80 -30.16
C SER A 38 -57.73 -24.52 -31.22
N GLN A 39 -57.46 -25.80 -30.94
CA GLN A 39 -57.16 -26.90 -31.85
C GLN A 39 -56.05 -26.75 -32.91
N MET A 40 -55.03 -27.61 -32.75
CA MET A 40 -54.42 -28.45 -33.78
C MET A 40 -53.88 -27.73 -35.04
N GLY A 41 -52.62 -27.32 -34.96
CA GLY A 41 -51.82 -26.91 -36.11
C GLY A 41 -50.38 -26.66 -35.68
N ARG A 42 -49.44 -27.35 -36.33
CA ARG A 42 -47.98 -27.28 -36.10
C ARG A 42 -47.52 -25.82 -36.15
N ALA A 43 -47.33 -25.18 -35.00
CA ALA A 43 -46.86 -23.79 -34.94
C ALA A 43 -45.34 -23.76 -35.08
N SER A 44 -44.85 -23.49 -36.29
CA SER A 44 -43.49 -22.99 -36.49
C SER A 44 -43.35 -21.67 -35.73
N VAL A 45 -42.53 -21.65 -34.68
CA VAL A 45 -42.16 -20.41 -33.99
C VAL A 45 -41.25 -19.62 -34.93
N SER A 46 -41.84 -18.75 -35.75
CA SER A 46 -41.08 -17.78 -36.53
C SER A 46 -40.57 -16.70 -35.58
N VAL A 47 -39.28 -16.76 -35.24
CA VAL A 47 -38.59 -15.67 -34.55
C VAL A 47 -38.56 -14.48 -35.52
N PRO A 48 -39.06 -13.28 -35.17
CA PRO A 48 -39.00 -12.12 -36.03
C PRO A 48 -37.54 -11.76 -36.37
N SER A 49 -37.26 -11.50 -37.65
CA SER A 49 -35.90 -11.23 -38.15
C SER A 49 -35.36 -9.84 -37.78
N GLU A 50 -36.19 -8.96 -37.23
CA GLU A 50 -35.76 -7.63 -36.75
C GLU A 50 -36.26 -7.35 -35.32
N PRO A 51 -35.39 -6.88 -34.41
CA PRO A 51 -35.79 -6.53 -33.05
C PRO A 51 -36.64 -5.25 -33.07
N ASP A 52 -37.84 -5.31 -32.47
CA ASP A 52 -38.76 -4.18 -32.38
C ASP A 52 -38.18 -3.09 -31.46
N ARG A 53 -37.59 -2.04 -32.07
CA ARG A 53 -36.88 -0.94 -31.37
C ARG A 53 -37.81 0.04 -30.63
N ARG A 54 -39.12 -0.22 -30.59
CA ARG A 54 -40.12 0.68 -29.98
C ARG A 54 -40.11 0.69 -28.46
N PHE A 55 -39.48 -0.29 -27.83
CA PHE A 55 -39.42 -0.40 -26.38
C PHE A 55 -37.99 -0.21 -25.86
N ASN A 56 -37.85 0.62 -24.83
CA ASN A 56 -36.57 0.89 -24.16
C ASN A 56 -36.28 -0.10 -23.01
N VAL A 57 -36.97 -1.25 -23.03
CA VAL A 57 -36.85 -2.33 -22.04
C VAL A 57 -36.32 -3.58 -22.73
N VAL A 58 -35.26 -4.16 -22.18
CA VAL A 58 -34.78 -5.47 -22.60
C VAL A 58 -35.57 -6.52 -21.83
N PRO A 59 -36.19 -7.52 -22.49
CA PRO A 59 -36.87 -8.59 -21.78
C PRO A 59 -35.91 -9.28 -20.82
N PHE A 60 -36.28 -9.42 -19.55
CA PHE A 60 -35.43 -10.06 -18.52
C PHE A 60 -34.93 -11.43 -18.98
N ARG A 61 -35.76 -12.20 -19.69
CA ARG A 61 -35.38 -13.51 -20.23
C ARG A 61 -34.28 -13.45 -21.29
N ALA A 62 -34.29 -12.42 -22.16
CA ALA A 62 -33.26 -12.19 -23.16
C ALA A 62 -31.96 -11.69 -22.50
N LEU A 63 -32.10 -10.87 -21.44
CA LEU A 63 -31.00 -10.41 -20.62
C LEU A 63 -30.34 -11.61 -19.90
N VAL A 64 -31.12 -12.44 -19.19
CA VAL A 64 -30.66 -13.67 -18.54
C VAL A 64 -30.01 -14.64 -19.53
N GLN A 65 -30.61 -14.82 -20.72
CA GLN A 65 -29.98 -15.61 -21.79
C GLN A 65 -28.64 -15.01 -22.23
N ALA A 66 -28.53 -13.70 -22.42
CA ALA A 66 -27.27 -13.05 -22.75
C ALA A 66 -26.23 -13.17 -21.61
N PHE A 67 -26.67 -13.15 -20.35
CA PHE A 67 -25.81 -13.41 -19.19
C PHE A 67 -25.36 -14.88 -19.12
N HIS A 68 -26.19 -15.84 -19.53
CA HIS A 68 -25.87 -17.29 -19.51
C HIS A 68 -25.25 -17.82 -20.83
N MET A 69 -25.16 -16.99 -21.87
CA MET A 69 -24.53 -17.40 -23.13
C MET A 69 -23.04 -17.69 -22.92
N GLU A 70 -22.64 -18.89 -23.35
CA GLU A 70 -21.23 -19.27 -23.54
C GLU A 70 -20.58 -18.29 -24.53
N GLU A 71 -19.30 -17.97 -24.31
CA GLU A 71 -18.52 -16.97 -25.04
C GLU A 71 -18.34 -17.30 -26.53
N SER A 72 -19.42 -17.28 -27.29
CA SER A 72 -19.36 -17.22 -28.75
C SER A 72 -19.34 -15.76 -29.18
N GLU A 73 -18.73 -15.51 -30.34
CA GLU A 73 -18.58 -14.24 -31.08
C GLU A 73 -19.70 -13.19 -30.95
N VAL A 74 -20.90 -13.59 -30.56
CA VAL A 74 -22.10 -12.78 -30.36
C VAL A 74 -21.91 -11.68 -29.29
N ALA A 75 -21.23 -11.96 -28.17
CA ALA A 75 -21.03 -10.93 -27.12
C ALA A 75 -20.11 -9.78 -27.59
N LYS A 76 -19.07 -10.10 -28.39
CA LYS A 76 -18.20 -9.11 -29.06
C LYS A 76 -18.95 -8.31 -30.13
N ARG A 77 -19.96 -8.91 -30.78
CA ARG A 77 -20.85 -8.23 -31.74
C ARG A 77 -21.87 -7.30 -31.06
N ILE A 78 -22.32 -7.64 -29.85
CA ILE A 78 -23.28 -6.82 -29.07
C ILE A 78 -22.59 -5.62 -28.43
N PHE A 79 -21.36 -5.77 -27.93
CA PHE A 79 -20.59 -4.71 -27.28
C PHE A 79 -19.29 -4.39 -28.05
N PRO A 80 -19.35 -3.54 -29.09
CA PRO A 80 -18.21 -3.28 -29.97
C PRO A 80 -17.08 -2.45 -29.32
N SER A 81 -17.33 -1.78 -28.19
CA SER A 81 -16.29 -1.02 -27.49
C SER A 81 -15.60 -1.87 -26.41
N PRO A 82 -14.26 -1.91 -26.36
CA PRO A 82 -13.53 -2.74 -25.40
C PRO A 82 -13.78 -2.32 -23.93
N ARG A 83 -14.09 -1.04 -23.69
CA ARG A 83 -14.44 -0.54 -22.35
C ARG A 83 -15.82 -1.03 -21.88
N VAL A 84 -16.83 -0.95 -22.75
CA VAL A 84 -18.18 -1.41 -22.40
C VAL A 84 -18.23 -2.93 -22.30
N PHE A 85 -17.49 -3.63 -23.15
CA PHE A 85 -17.33 -5.08 -23.04
C PHE A 85 -16.67 -5.47 -21.71
N ALA A 86 -15.57 -4.82 -21.32
CA ALA A 86 -14.94 -5.06 -20.03
C ALA A 86 -15.85 -4.73 -18.84
N GLN A 87 -16.64 -3.66 -18.92
CA GLN A 87 -17.64 -3.31 -17.89
C GLN A 87 -18.77 -4.36 -17.82
N PHE A 88 -19.26 -4.84 -18.97
CA PHE A 88 -20.27 -5.88 -19.02
C PHE A 88 -19.73 -7.20 -18.47
N GLN A 89 -18.50 -7.59 -18.83
CA GLN A 89 -17.82 -8.78 -18.29
C GLN A 89 -17.70 -8.68 -16.77
N ALA A 90 -17.28 -7.53 -16.24
CA ALA A 90 -17.19 -7.29 -14.80
C ALA A 90 -18.57 -7.37 -14.12
N VAL A 91 -19.61 -6.77 -14.70
CA VAL A 91 -20.98 -6.83 -14.16
C VAL A 91 -21.55 -8.24 -14.22
N LYS A 92 -21.29 -8.98 -15.31
CA LYS A 92 -21.64 -10.40 -15.47
C LYS A 92 -20.94 -11.25 -14.42
N GLU A 93 -19.66 -11.04 -14.18
CA GLU A 93 -18.90 -11.77 -13.15
C GLU A 93 -19.38 -11.40 -11.73
N ILE A 94 -19.71 -10.13 -11.46
CA ILE A 94 -20.26 -9.70 -10.16
C ILE A 94 -21.62 -10.34 -9.87
N LEU A 95 -22.49 -10.41 -10.88
CA LEU A 95 -23.85 -10.95 -10.73
C LEU A 95 -23.91 -12.48 -10.71
N LEU A 96 -22.94 -13.16 -11.35
CA LEU A 96 -22.92 -14.63 -11.51
C LEU A 96 -21.91 -15.37 -10.61
N ALA A 97 -21.06 -14.68 -9.84
CA ALA A 97 -20.07 -15.32 -8.97
C ALA A 97 -20.39 -15.15 -7.48
N GLY A 98 -21.68 -15.13 -7.14
CA GLY A 98 -22.20 -14.71 -5.84
C GLY A 98 -21.62 -15.48 -4.67
N ASP A 99 -21.52 -16.80 -4.77
CA ASP A 99 -21.16 -17.66 -3.62
C ASP A 99 -19.64 -17.83 -3.46
N ALA A 100 -18.89 -17.99 -4.56
CA ALA A 100 -17.42 -18.09 -4.51
C ALA A 100 -16.75 -16.79 -4.03
N ASN A 101 -17.16 -15.65 -4.60
CA ASN A 101 -16.62 -14.35 -4.20
C ASN A 101 -17.00 -14.03 -2.74
N ARG A 102 -18.20 -14.42 -2.31
CA ARG A 102 -18.67 -14.22 -0.94
C ARG A 102 -17.89 -15.08 0.05
N LEU A 103 -17.68 -16.37 -0.24
CA LEU A 103 -16.90 -17.26 0.62
C LEU A 103 -15.44 -16.80 0.75
N VAL A 104 -14.82 -16.44 -0.38
CA VAL A 104 -13.44 -15.92 -0.35
C VAL A 104 -13.38 -14.57 0.37
N ALA A 105 -14.33 -13.67 0.14
CA ALA A 105 -14.43 -12.38 0.86
C ALA A 105 -14.62 -12.57 2.37
N GLU A 106 -15.46 -13.51 2.78
CA GLU A 106 -15.73 -13.83 4.19
C GLU A 106 -14.49 -14.43 4.87
N LEU A 107 -13.82 -15.38 4.22
CA LEU A 107 -12.62 -16.03 4.76
C LEU A 107 -11.37 -15.14 4.75
N THR A 108 -11.31 -14.14 3.85
CA THR A 108 -10.20 -13.18 3.78
C THR A 108 -10.50 -11.83 4.43
N PHE A 109 -11.69 -11.66 5.02
CA PHE A 109 -12.18 -10.41 5.62
C PHE A 109 -12.12 -9.19 4.66
N VAL A 110 -12.32 -9.42 3.36
CA VAL A 110 -12.31 -8.40 2.31
C VAL A 110 -13.74 -8.08 1.86
N ARG A 111 -14.01 -6.85 1.41
CA ARG A 111 -15.31 -6.51 0.83
C ARG A 111 -15.44 -7.12 -0.57
N ILE A 112 -16.60 -7.71 -0.86
CA ILE A 112 -16.90 -8.35 -2.16
C ILE A 112 -16.64 -7.41 -3.35
N ASN A 113 -16.91 -6.11 -3.20
CA ASN A 113 -16.70 -5.12 -4.26
C ASN A 113 -15.23 -4.91 -4.63
N ASP A 114 -14.30 -5.10 -3.69
CA ASP A 114 -12.87 -4.86 -3.91
C ASP A 114 -12.23 -6.00 -4.74
N LEU A 115 -12.83 -7.19 -4.73
CA LEU A 115 -12.43 -8.33 -5.57
C LEU A 115 -12.73 -8.13 -7.06
N ALA A 116 -13.70 -7.27 -7.40
CA ALA A 116 -14.14 -7.05 -8.78
C ALA A 116 -13.44 -5.89 -9.49
N ALA A 117 -12.61 -5.10 -8.78
CA ALA A 117 -11.86 -4.02 -9.40
C ALA A 117 -10.76 -4.58 -10.32
N PRO A 118 -10.64 -4.08 -11.56
CA PRO A 118 -9.61 -4.55 -12.50
C PRO A 118 -8.20 -4.31 -11.92
N PRO A 119 -7.21 -5.17 -12.22
CA PRO A 119 -5.85 -4.98 -11.77
C PRO A 119 -5.27 -3.66 -12.30
N ASP A 120 -4.47 -2.99 -11.48
CA ASP A 120 -3.76 -1.78 -11.87
C ASP A 120 -2.82 -2.08 -13.05
N LYS A 121 -2.72 -1.14 -13.99
CA LYS A 121 -1.86 -1.30 -15.15
C LYS A 121 -0.39 -1.22 -14.73
N ILE A 122 0.43 -2.13 -15.25
CA ILE A 122 1.88 -2.07 -15.07
C ILE A 122 2.39 -0.83 -15.80
N ASP A 123 2.97 0.11 -15.05
CA ASP A 123 3.56 1.30 -15.62
C ASP A 123 4.86 0.93 -16.34
N VAL A 124 4.85 1.00 -17.68
CA VAL A 124 6.03 0.81 -18.55
C VAL A 124 7.21 1.71 -18.13
N LEU A 125 6.90 2.80 -17.43
CA LEU A 125 7.85 3.75 -16.89
C LEU A 125 8.78 3.15 -15.80
N LEU A 126 8.35 2.09 -15.12
CA LEU A 126 9.11 1.41 -14.08
C LEU A 126 10.43 0.84 -14.62
N TYR A 127 10.45 0.41 -15.88
CA TYR A 127 11.66 -0.12 -16.52
C TYR A 127 12.75 0.93 -16.75
N LEU A 128 12.42 2.23 -16.76
CA LEU A 128 13.39 3.31 -16.92
C LEU A 128 14.11 3.68 -15.61
N GLU A 129 13.62 3.24 -14.46
CA GLU A 129 14.15 3.65 -13.16
C GLU A 129 15.55 3.16 -12.83
N PRO A 130 15.93 1.90 -13.10
CA PRO A 130 17.29 1.45 -12.85
C PRO A 130 18.32 2.27 -13.64
N VAL A 131 17.99 2.66 -14.86
CA VAL A 131 18.84 3.51 -15.72
C VAL A 131 19.01 4.90 -15.11
N VAL A 132 17.91 5.50 -14.63
CA VAL A 132 17.94 6.82 -13.98
C VAL A 132 18.72 6.75 -12.66
N ALA A 133 18.53 5.71 -11.85
CA ALA A 133 19.26 5.50 -10.62
C ALA A 133 20.77 5.38 -10.86
N LEU A 134 21.17 4.59 -11.86
CA LEU A 134 22.57 4.45 -12.26
C LEU A 134 23.16 5.78 -12.75
N THR A 135 22.38 6.55 -13.50
CA THR A 135 22.78 7.89 -14.00
C THR A 135 23.03 8.86 -12.84
N ILE A 136 22.15 8.89 -11.83
CA ILE A 136 22.29 9.74 -10.65
C ILE A 136 23.52 9.34 -9.83
N LEU A 137 23.71 8.03 -9.58
CA LEU A 137 24.87 7.51 -8.85
C LEU A 137 26.18 7.83 -9.59
N GLY A 138 26.23 7.57 -10.90
CA GLY A 138 27.37 7.89 -11.73
C GLY A 138 27.71 9.39 -11.73
N ASN A 139 26.69 10.25 -11.82
CA ASN A 139 26.90 11.70 -11.74
C ASN A 139 27.38 12.15 -10.36
N GLY A 140 26.88 11.55 -9.27
CA GLY A 140 27.36 11.84 -7.91
C GLY A 140 28.81 11.44 -7.70
N VAL A 141 29.20 10.23 -8.14
CA VAL A 141 30.58 9.74 -8.07
C VAL A 141 31.51 10.64 -8.89
N MET A 142 31.09 11.03 -10.10
CA MET A 142 31.83 11.97 -10.94
C MET A 142 32.09 13.30 -10.23
N ILE A 143 31.08 13.90 -9.60
CA ILE A 143 31.23 15.15 -8.84
C ILE A 143 32.20 14.97 -7.67
N GLY A 144 32.17 13.82 -7.00
CA GLY A 144 33.12 13.48 -5.94
C GLY A 144 34.58 13.49 -6.43
N PHE A 145 34.86 12.85 -7.57
CA PHE A 145 36.20 12.87 -8.18
C PHE A 145 36.60 14.26 -8.68
N GLN A 146 35.68 15.03 -9.27
CA GLN A 146 35.95 16.42 -9.69
C GLN A 146 36.31 17.34 -8.51
N SER A 147 35.88 17.02 -7.28
CA SER A 147 36.21 17.80 -6.08
C SER A 147 37.64 17.56 -5.58
N SER A 148 38.32 16.52 -6.05
CA SER A 148 39.71 16.25 -5.67
C SER A 148 40.68 17.01 -6.59
N ASP A 149 41.71 17.61 -5.99
CA ASP A 149 42.67 18.48 -6.70
C ASP A 149 43.41 17.73 -7.83
N ASP A 150 43.67 16.43 -7.65
CA ASP A 150 44.40 15.59 -8.61
C ASP A 150 43.66 15.40 -9.95
N TYR A 151 42.32 15.41 -9.93
CA TYR A 151 41.50 15.07 -11.10
C TYR A 151 40.69 16.25 -11.63
N GLN A 152 40.78 17.43 -11.01
CA GLN A 152 39.94 18.59 -11.32
C GLN A 152 39.98 19.01 -12.81
N ASN A 153 41.15 18.93 -13.44
CA ASN A 153 41.39 19.44 -14.79
C ASN A 153 41.43 18.35 -15.88
N TRP A 154 40.98 17.13 -15.58
CA TRP A 154 41.02 16.06 -16.57
C TRP A 154 40.05 16.32 -17.73
N PRO A 155 40.51 16.36 -19.00
CA PRO A 155 39.68 16.71 -20.15
C PRO A 155 38.58 15.68 -20.47
N GLY A 156 38.64 14.49 -19.87
CA GLY A 156 37.62 13.45 -20.04
C GLY A 156 36.28 13.79 -19.40
N TRP A 157 36.24 14.70 -18.42
CA TRP A 157 35.00 15.04 -17.72
C TRP A 157 33.92 15.61 -18.64
N PHE A 158 34.31 16.43 -19.61
CA PHE A 158 33.38 17.00 -20.58
C PHE A 158 32.53 15.93 -21.29
N TRP A 159 33.15 14.81 -21.71
CA TRP A 159 32.44 13.73 -22.38
C TRP A 159 31.45 13.01 -21.46
N PHE A 160 31.79 12.86 -20.18
CA PHE A 160 30.85 12.32 -19.20
C PHE A 160 29.69 13.28 -18.95
N GLU A 161 29.91 14.59 -18.86
CA GLU A 161 28.85 15.59 -18.70
C GLU A 161 27.87 15.56 -19.89
N VAL A 162 28.40 15.50 -21.12
CA VAL A 162 27.60 15.35 -22.34
C VAL A 162 26.83 14.02 -22.32
N GLY A 163 27.47 12.91 -21.93
CA GLY A 163 26.82 11.61 -21.81
C GLY A 163 25.65 11.61 -20.84
N PHE A 164 25.83 12.16 -19.63
CA PHE A 164 24.76 12.28 -18.64
C PHE A 164 23.63 13.20 -19.13
N ALA A 165 23.96 14.33 -19.78
CA ALA A 165 22.96 15.24 -20.34
C ALA A 165 22.11 14.55 -21.42
N LEU A 166 22.74 13.76 -22.31
CA LEU A 166 22.03 12.99 -23.34
C LEU A 166 21.06 11.97 -22.74
N VAL A 167 21.47 11.24 -21.70
CA VAL A 167 20.59 10.28 -21.01
C VAL A 167 19.39 10.99 -20.37
N LEU A 168 19.58 12.16 -19.75
CA LEU A 168 18.49 12.95 -19.16
C LEU A 168 17.50 13.47 -20.21
N ILE A 169 18.02 13.93 -21.36
CA ILE A 169 17.19 14.37 -22.49
C ILE A 169 16.38 13.19 -23.03
N LEU A 170 17.03 12.04 -23.26
CA LEU A 170 16.38 10.84 -23.76
C LEU A 170 15.28 10.35 -22.80
N GLU A 171 15.56 10.32 -21.49
CA GLU A 171 14.59 9.98 -20.45
C GLU A 171 13.35 10.89 -20.53
N CYS A 172 13.56 12.21 -20.61
CA CYS A 172 12.48 13.18 -20.69
C CYS A 172 11.65 13.04 -21.97
N CYS A 173 12.31 12.80 -23.12
CA CYS A 173 11.64 12.56 -24.38
C CYS A 173 10.78 11.28 -24.35
N LEU A 174 11.31 10.18 -23.83
CA LEU A 174 10.59 8.91 -23.69
C LEU A 174 9.37 9.05 -22.76
N ARG A 175 9.52 9.73 -21.62
CA ARG A 175 8.41 10.03 -20.70
C ARG A 175 7.31 10.85 -21.37
N ASN A 176 7.69 11.87 -22.13
CA ASN A 176 6.74 12.70 -22.85
C ASN A 176 6.01 11.92 -23.96
N PHE A 177 6.72 11.02 -24.67
CA PHE A 177 6.14 10.18 -25.72
C PHE A 177 5.14 9.17 -25.16
N VAL A 178 5.49 8.45 -24.08
CA VAL A 178 4.62 7.43 -23.47
C VAL A 178 3.43 8.05 -22.73
N GLY A 179 3.65 9.15 -21.98
CA GLY A 179 2.60 9.81 -21.21
C GLY A 179 1.69 10.72 -22.04
N GLY A 180 2.16 11.17 -23.21
CA GLY A 180 1.53 12.21 -24.02
C GLY A 180 1.74 13.62 -23.44
N CYS A 181 1.98 14.61 -24.32
CA CYS A 181 2.34 15.98 -23.93
C CYS A 181 1.37 16.62 -22.92
N ARG A 182 0.07 16.40 -23.07
CA ARG A 182 -0.93 17.00 -22.17
C ARG A 182 -0.83 16.43 -20.75
N ASN A 183 -0.59 15.13 -20.60
CA ASN A 183 -0.43 14.52 -19.29
C ASN A 183 0.93 14.86 -18.68
N TYR A 184 1.97 15.01 -19.51
CA TYR A 184 3.31 15.38 -19.04
C TYR A 184 3.32 16.77 -18.38
N PHE A 185 2.70 17.79 -19.00
CA PHE A 185 2.72 19.16 -18.47
C PHE A 185 1.57 19.50 -17.51
N CYS A 186 0.39 18.88 -17.67
CA CYS A 186 -0.81 19.18 -16.87
C CYS A 186 -1.28 18.03 -15.98
N GLY A 187 -0.53 16.93 -15.91
CA GLY A 187 -0.87 15.76 -15.10
C GLY A 187 -0.53 15.91 -13.61
N VAL A 188 -0.71 14.81 -12.88
CA VAL A 188 -0.43 14.69 -11.45
C VAL A 188 1.07 14.89 -11.15
N GLU A 189 1.93 14.37 -12.02
CA GLU A 189 3.40 14.44 -11.91
C GLU A 189 4.02 15.74 -12.44
N ARG A 190 3.22 16.78 -12.69
CA ARG A 190 3.68 18.04 -13.33
C ARG A 190 4.87 18.68 -12.64
N ILE A 191 4.90 18.70 -11.31
CA ILE A 191 5.98 19.36 -10.54
C ILE A 191 7.31 18.66 -10.80
N TRP A 192 7.32 17.32 -10.79
CA TRP A 192 8.50 16.51 -11.07
C TRP A 192 8.97 16.67 -12.51
N ASN A 193 8.05 16.71 -13.47
CA ASN A 193 8.36 16.93 -14.87
C ASN A 193 8.96 18.33 -15.14
N TRP A 194 8.46 19.37 -14.47
CA TRP A 194 9.05 20.71 -14.54
C TRP A 194 10.46 20.75 -13.91
N CYS A 195 10.67 20.04 -12.80
CA CYS A 195 12.01 19.90 -12.22
C CYS A 195 12.97 19.17 -13.17
N ASP A 196 12.53 18.12 -13.86
CA ASP A 196 13.35 17.42 -14.86
C ASP A 196 13.80 18.33 -16.00
N ILE A 197 12.88 19.15 -16.53
CA ILE A 197 13.22 20.17 -17.54
C ILE A 197 14.24 21.16 -16.97
N GLY A 198 14.07 21.57 -15.71
CA GLY A 198 15.04 22.39 -15.00
C GLY A 198 16.43 21.74 -14.95
N PHE A 199 16.53 20.46 -14.63
CA PHE A 199 17.81 19.73 -14.59
C PHE A 199 18.46 19.55 -15.97
N ILE A 200 17.66 19.39 -17.03
CA ILE A 200 18.17 19.43 -18.41
C ILE A 200 18.71 20.82 -18.72
N GLY A 201 17.97 21.87 -18.32
CA GLY A 201 18.41 23.26 -18.47
C GLY A 201 19.77 23.50 -17.80
N THR A 202 19.95 23.05 -16.56
CA THR A 202 21.23 23.22 -15.84
C THR A 202 22.38 22.46 -16.53
N ALA A 203 22.13 21.24 -17.00
CA ALA A 203 23.11 20.47 -17.78
C ALA A 203 23.52 21.14 -19.10
N LEU A 204 22.56 21.75 -19.80
CA LEU A 204 22.86 22.49 -21.02
C LEU A 204 23.63 23.79 -20.72
N THR A 205 23.26 24.51 -19.67
CA THR A 205 24.00 25.72 -19.28
C THR A 205 25.44 25.40 -18.87
N ASP A 206 25.67 24.28 -18.21
CA ASP A 206 27.00 23.81 -17.83
C ASP A 206 27.88 23.55 -19.05
N ILE A 207 27.38 22.76 -20.00
CA ILE A 207 28.08 22.44 -21.24
C ILE A 207 28.35 23.72 -22.06
N LEU A 208 27.37 24.62 -22.11
CA LEU A 208 27.49 25.89 -22.83
C LEU A 208 28.56 26.80 -22.20
N LEU A 209 28.61 26.90 -20.87
CA LEU A 209 29.59 27.71 -20.16
C LEU A 209 31.01 27.15 -20.30
N GLU A 210 31.17 25.82 -20.32
CA GLU A 210 32.45 25.17 -20.56
C GLU A 210 32.92 25.35 -22.02
N LEU A 211 32.01 25.26 -22.99
CA LEU A 211 32.32 25.47 -24.40
C LEU A 211 32.69 26.93 -24.71
N LEU A 212 32.02 27.88 -24.07
CA LEU A 212 32.25 29.32 -24.31
C LEU A 212 33.50 29.85 -23.61
N ARG A 213 34.24 29.03 -22.82
CA ARG A 213 35.40 29.39 -21.97
C ARG A 213 35.57 30.90 -21.87
N VAL A 214 34.69 31.52 -21.10
CA VAL A 214 34.63 32.97 -21.00
C VAL A 214 35.90 33.43 -20.28
N ASP A 215 36.95 33.73 -21.05
CA ASP A 215 38.23 34.31 -20.60
C ASP A 215 38.09 35.78 -20.17
N SER A 216 36.89 36.18 -19.75
CA SER A 216 36.61 37.55 -19.34
C SER A 216 37.03 37.72 -17.89
N GLY A 217 38.12 38.47 -17.66
CA GLY A 217 38.78 38.75 -16.37
C GLY A 217 37.95 39.48 -15.30
N ALA A 218 36.62 39.37 -15.32
CA ALA A 218 35.75 39.87 -14.28
C ALA A 218 35.64 38.83 -13.16
N MET A 219 36.29 39.11 -12.02
CA MET A 219 36.30 38.28 -10.80
C MET A 219 34.88 37.79 -10.40
N PHE A 220 33.85 38.62 -10.62
CA PHE A 220 32.45 38.26 -10.38
C PHE A 220 31.95 37.07 -11.21
N PHE A 221 32.36 36.97 -12.49
CA PHE A 221 32.00 35.84 -13.35
C PHE A 221 32.68 34.56 -12.88
N THR A 222 33.91 34.62 -12.37
CA THR A 222 34.60 33.44 -11.84
C THR A 222 33.88 32.86 -10.60
N THR A 223 33.36 33.71 -9.72
CA THR A 223 32.58 33.29 -8.54
C THR A 223 31.21 32.73 -8.95
N LEU A 224 30.52 33.37 -9.90
CA LEU A 224 29.25 32.87 -10.44
C LEU A 224 29.41 31.51 -11.13
N LEU A 225 30.48 31.30 -11.89
CA LEU A 225 30.78 30.01 -12.52
C LEU A 225 30.97 28.90 -11.47
N ARG A 226 31.57 29.21 -10.30
CA ARG A 226 31.66 28.25 -9.18
C ARG A 226 30.28 27.91 -8.62
N PHE A 227 29.39 28.89 -8.47
CA PHE A 227 28.01 28.64 -8.02
C PHE A 227 27.20 27.82 -9.04
N VAL A 228 27.34 28.08 -10.33
CA VAL A 228 26.65 27.30 -11.37
C VAL A 228 27.09 25.84 -11.34
N ARG A 229 28.38 25.56 -11.08
CA ARG A 229 28.87 24.18 -10.87
C ARG A 229 28.21 23.49 -9.69
N LEU A 230 27.89 24.21 -8.60
CA LEU A 230 27.16 23.63 -7.46
C LEU A 230 25.70 23.30 -7.79
N VAL A 231 25.08 24.01 -8.73
CA VAL A 231 23.71 23.70 -9.19
C VAL A 231 23.63 22.28 -9.78
N ARG A 232 24.73 21.69 -10.25
CA ARG A 232 24.79 20.28 -10.67
C ARG A 232 24.36 19.32 -9.56
N LEU A 233 24.65 19.64 -8.30
CA LEU A 233 24.25 18.84 -7.14
C LEU A 233 22.74 18.72 -7.00
N THR A 234 21.96 19.69 -7.50
CA THR A 234 20.49 19.62 -7.44
C THR A 234 19.95 18.41 -8.20
N ARG A 235 20.72 17.83 -9.13
CA ARG A 235 20.34 16.59 -9.85
C ARG A 235 20.18 15.42 -8.90
N ILE A 236 20.83 15.42 -7.73
CA ILE A 236 20.64 14.38 -6.70
C ILE A 236 19.19 14.34 -6.21
N VAL A 237 18.45 15.45 -6.30
CA VAL A 237 17.02 15.51 -5.94
C VAL A 237 16.18 14.55 -6.80
N LYS A 238 16.64 14.17 -8.01
CA LYS A 238 15.97 13.12 -8.80
C LYS A 238 15.94 11.77 -8.08
N VAL A 239 16.80 11.51 -7.09
CA VAL A 239 16.77 10.27 -6.30
C VAL A 239 15.43 10.11 -5.58
N PHE A 240 14.83 11.21 -5.12
CA PHE A 240 13.54 11.17 -4.47
C PHE A 240 12.44 10.70 -5.41
N ARG A 241 12.64 10.81 -6.74
CA ARG A 241 11.68 10.38 -7.75
C ARG A 241 11.59 8.85 -7.89
N LEU A 242 12.63 8.12 -7.49
CA LEU A 242 12.65 6.66 -7.56
C LEU A 242 11.57 6.06 -6.64
N HIS A 243 10.92 4.97 -7.06
CA HIS A 243 9.88 4.33 -6.24
C HIS A 243 10.44 3.74 -4.95
N TRP A 244 11.70 3.29 -4.94
CA TRP A 244 12.37 2.84 -3.71
C TRP A 244 12.43 3.96 -2.66
N MET A 245 12.56 5.23 -3.07
CA MET A 245 12.59 6.37 -2.14
C MET A 245 11.21 6.91 -1.79
N LYS A 246 10.12 6.21 -2.15
CA LYS A 246 8.74 6.65 -1.90
C LYS A 246 8.50 6.89 -0.41
N GLU A 247 8.95 6.00 0.45
CA GLU A 247 8.78 6.15 1.91
C GLU A 247 9.51 7.39 2.42
N LEU A 248 10.78 7.58 2.03
CA LEU A 248 11.53 8.79 2.40
C LEU A 248 10.85 10.06 1.86
N ARG A 249 10.32 10.03 0.63
CA ARG A 249 9.59 11.15 0.04
C ARG A 249 8.30 11.45 0.81
N LEU A 250 7.57 10.43 1.23
CA LEU A 250 6.35 10.58 2.04
C LEU A 250 6.67 11.18 3.41
N MET A 251 7.74 10.71 4.06
CA MET A 251 8.25 11.29 5.29
C MET A 251 8.67 12.76 5.10
N LEU A 252 9.42 13.07 4.04
CA LEU A 252 9.81 14.44 3.72
C LEU A 252 8.60 15.33 3.43
N LYS A 253 7.58 14.82 2.76
CA LYS A 253 6.31 15.55 2.53
C LYS A 253 5.59 15.83 3.84
N GLY A 254 5.60 14.88 4.79
CA GLY A 254 5.11 15.08 6.15
C GLY A 254 5.89 16.17 6.89
N LEU A 255 7.23 16.16 6.79
CA LEU A 255 8.10 17.19 7.35
C LEU A 255 7.85 18.57 6.74
N VAL A 256 7.72 18.66 5.42
CA VAL A 256 7.43 19.92 4.72
C VAL A 256 6.02 20.41 5.08
N GLY A 257 5.06 19.49 5.25
CA GLY A 257 3.71 19.81 5.72
C GLY A 257 3.70 20.44 7.12
N SER A 258 4.64 20.05 7.98
CA SER A 258 4.79 20.61 9.34
C SER A 258 5.79 21.76 9.46
N MET A 259 6.54 22.04 8.39
CA MET A 259 7.46 23.17 8.31
C MET A 259 6.75 24.50 8.61
N GLN A 260 5.49 24.66 8.19
CA GLN A 260 4.72 25.88 8.43
C GLN A 260 4.49 26.14 9.93
N THR A 261 4.07 25.12 10.69
CA THR A 261 3.82 25.26 12.13
C THR A 261 5.12 25.47 12.91
N LEU A 262 6.19 24.78 12.52
CA LEU A 262 7.52 25.00 13.09
C LEU A 262 8.04 26.42 12.80
N LEU A 263 7.86 26.90 11.57
CA LEU A 263 8.26 28.24 11.16
C LEU A 263 7.52 29.31 11.98
N MET A 264 6.22 29.15 12.24
CA MET A 264 5.46 30.09 13.07
C MET A 264 5.99 30.13 14.51
N ALA A 265 6.41 28.99 15.07
CA ALA A 265 7.01 28.92 16.40
C ALA A 265 8.40 29.60 16.43
N PHE A 266 9.21 29.44 15.39
CA PHE A 266 10.46 30.18 15.23
C PHE A 266 10.25 31.68 15.03
N VAL A 267 9.20 32.10 14.32
CA VAL A 267 8.85 33.53 14.18
C VAL A 267 8.51 34.12 15.56
N LEU A 268 7.75 33.41 16.40
CA LEU A 268 7.48 33.84 17.77
C LEU A 268 8.77 33.99 18.59
N LEU A 269 9.68 33.01 18.54
CA LEU A 269 10.98 33.09 19.18
C LEU A 269 11.78 34.29 18.66
N PHE A 270 11.82 34.48 17.34
CA PHE A 270 12.54 35.58 16.70
C PHE A 270 12.02 36.94 17.17
N VAL A 271 10.70 37.13 17.28
CA VAL A 271 10.10 38.38 17.79
C VAL A 271 10.51 38.64 19.23
N VAL A 272 10.51 37.62 20.10
CA VAL A 272 10.92 37.78 21.49
C VAL A 272 12.42 38.09 21.60
N LEU A 273 13.26 37.38 20.84
CA LEU A 273 14.69 37.66 20.77
C LEU A 273 14.98 39.07 20.24
N TYR A 274 14.23 39.53 19.23
CA TYR A 274 14.34 40.87 18.69
C TYR A 274 14.07 41.95 19.75
N VAL A 275 13.02 41.78 20.56
CA VAL A 275 12.70 42.71 21.65
C VAL A 275 13.78 42.70 22.74
N LEU A 276 14.23 41.51 23.17
CA LEU A 276 15.25 41.38 24.21
C LEU A 276 16.62 41.91 23.74
N ALA A 277 17.02 41.59 22.52
CA ALA A 277 18.25 42.10 21.92
C ALA A 277 18.17 43.60 21.65
N GLY A 278 17.01 44.12 21.25
CA GLY A 278 16.79 45.56 21.11
C GLY A 278 16.93 46.29 22.45
N LEU A 279 16.37 45.73 23.53
CA LEU A 279 16.55 46.24 24.88
C LEU A 279 18.04 46.20 25.28
N ALA A 280 18.72 45.07 25.10
CA ALA A 280 20.14 44.91 25.38
C ALA A 280 21.02 45.89 24.59
N THR A 281 20.74 46.09 23.30
CA THR A 281 21.45 47.10 22.47
C THR A 281 21.22 48.51 22.99
N TYR A 282 19.98 48.81 23.43
CA TYR A 282 19.65 50.13 23.96
C TYR A 282 20.27 50.40 25.34
N THR A 283 20.36 49.38 26.21
CA THR A 283 20.85 49.54 27.59
C THR A 283 22.34 49.27 27.75
N LEU A 284 22.92 48.36 26.96
CA LEU A 284 24.31 47.90 27.09
C LEU A 284 25.18 48.39 25.92
N GLY A 285 24.65 48.34 24.70
CA GLY A 285 25.38 48.73 23.48
C GLY A 285 25.48 50.23 23.23
N ARG A 286 24.91 51.05 24.12
CA ARG A 286 25.02 52.52 24.11
C ARG A 286 25.47 53.06 25.46
N ASP A 287 26.01 52.20 26.33
CA ASP A 287 26.52 52.61 27.62
C ASP A 287 28.01 52.95 27.50
N ASP A 288 28.30 54.26 27.40
CA ASP A 288 29.68 54.79 27.31
C ASP A 288 30.57 54.32 28.48
N VAL A 289 29.97 53.99 29.64
CA VAL A 289 30.70 53.49 30.82
C VAL A 289 31.12 52.03 30.62
N LEU A 290 30.29 51.23 29.95
CA LEU A 290 30.59 49.83 29.64
C LEU A 290 31.65 49.74 28.53
N GLU A 291 31.54 50.59 27.51
CA GLU A 291 32.53 50.71 26.43
C GLU A 291 33.93 51.06 26.96
N ALA A 292 34.01 51.97 27.92
CA ALA A 292 35.29 52.39 28.51
C ALA A 292 35.94 51.33 29.43
N LYS A 293 35.15 50.40 29.98
CA LYS A 293 35.62 49.36 30.91
C LYS A 293 35.99 48.06 30.21
N ASP A 294 35.16 47.62 29.27
CA ASP A 294 35.33 46.33 28.60
C ASP A 294 34.79 46.39 27.16
N TYR A 295 35.68 46.75 26.24
CA TYR A 295 35.36 46.94 24.82
C TYR A 295 34.84 45.66 24.16
N GLU A 296 35.38 44.48 24.53
CA GLU A 296 34.95 43.21 23.96
C GLU A 296 33.52 42.87 24.41
N LEU A 297 33.20 43.17 25.67
CA LEU A 297 31.85 43.00 26.21
C LEU A 297 30.83 43.95 25.56
N HIS A 298 31.24 45.18 25.29
CA HIS A 298 30.42 46.16 24.58
C HIS A 298 30.19 45.74 23.11
N ALA A 299 31.20 45.19 22.44
CA ALA A 299 31.11 44.70 21.05
C ALA A 299 30.05 43.60 20.87
N LEU A 300 29.75 42.82 21.91
CA LEU A 300 28.66 41.83 21.90
C LEU A 300 27.26 42.44 21.77
N PHE A 301 27.10 43.73 22.09
CA PHE A 301 25.82 44.44 22.12
C PHE A 301 25.78 45.71 21.25
N GLU A 302 26.82 45.98 20.46
CA GLU A 302 27.00 47.22 19.68
C GLU A 302 25.83 47.50 18.73
N ASN A 303 25.39 46.48 17.98
CA ASN A 303 24.36 46.60 16.96
C ASN A 303 23.32 45.49 17.10
N LEU A 304 22.07 45.79 16.71
CA LEU A 304 20.94 44.89 16.89
C LEU A 304 21.16 43.46 16.37
N PRO A 305 21.72 43.21 15.16
CA PRO A 305 21.97 41.84 14.69
C PRO A 305 23.00 41.08 15.54
N VAL A 306 24.01 41.78 16.05
CA VAL A 306 25.05 41.21 16.91
C VAL A 306 24.44 40.88 18.28
N SER A 307 23.68 41.81 18.87
CA SER A 307 22.93 41.57 20.11
C SER A 307 21.93 40.42 19.98
N MET A 308 21.27 40.28 18.83
CA MET A 308 20.36 39.16 18.56
C MET A 308 21.10 37.83 18.50
N PHE A 309 22.29 37.80 17.88
CA PHE A 309 23.15 36.63 17.86
C PHE A 309 23.66 36.26 19.27
N THR A 310 24.09 37.25 20.05
CA THR A 310 24.49 37.09 21.46
C THR A 310 23.32 36.56 22.31
N ALA A 311 22.12 37.13 22.17
CA ALA A 311 20.92 36.67 22.86
C ALA A 311 20.56 35.22 22.49
N PHE A 312 20.59 34.89 21.19
CA PHE A 312 20.35 33.51 20.72
C PHE A 312 21.34 32.53 21.36
N ARG A 313 22.65 32.82 21.30
CA ARG A 313 23.70 32.02 21.94
C ARG A 313 23.43 31.79 23.42
N CYS A 314 23.05 32.85 24.15
CA CYS A 314 22.74 32.76 25.56
C CYS A 314 21.55 31.84 25.87
N PHE A 315 20.47 31.92 25.09
CA PHE A 315 19.29 31.07 25.31
C PHE A 315 19.45 29.63 24.80
N THR A 316 20.38 29.37 23.87
CA THR A 316 20.75 28.01 23.45
C THR A 316 21.79 27.35 24.37
N GLY A 317 22.22 28.03 25.44
CA GLY A 317 23.15 27.49 26.44
C GLY A 317 24.62 27.88 26.25
N GLN A 318 24.96 28.70 25.26
CA GLN A 318 26.31 29.20 24.99
C GLN A 318 26.44 30.68 25.40
N CYS A 319 26.20 30.98 26.68
CA CYS A 319 26.24 32.35 27.20
C CYS A 319 27.61 32.72 27.78
N GLU A 320 28.60 32.85 26.92
CA GLU A 320 30.00 33.11 27.28
C GLU A 320 30.63 34.25 26.46
N THR A 321 31.58 34.96 27.08
CA THR A 321 32.44 35.95 26.41
C THR A 321 33.44 35.25 25.49
N ILE A 322 34.20 36.02 24.71
CA ILE A 322 35.27 35.49 23.84
C ILE A 322 36.32 34.72 24.66
N ASP A 323 36.56 35.16 25.90
CA ASP A 323 37.45 34.50 26.87
C ASP A 323 36.85 33.28 27.59
N GLY A 324 35.60 32.90 27.27
CA GLY A 324 34.91 31.79 27.91
C GLY A 324 34.38 32.07 29.32
N ALA A 325 34.34 33.34 29.75
CA ALA A 325 33.71 33.71 31.01
C ALA A 325 32.18 33.76 30.86
N PRO A 326 31.40 33.33 31.87
CA PRO A 326 29.94 33.35 31.79
C PRO A 326 29.42 34.79 31.73
N LEU A 327 28.79 35.15 30.61
CA LEU A 327 28.38 36.52 30.28
C LEU A 327 27.44 37.11 31.35
N ALA A 328 26.52 36.29 31.87
CA ALA A 328 25.58 36.69 32.91
C ALA A 328 26.24 37.05 34.24
N ALA A 329 27.36 36.40 34.59
CA ALA A 329 28.10 36.68 35.81
C ALA A 329 28.92 37.97 35.68
N VAL A 330 29.52 38.19 34.51
CA VAL A 330 30.30 39.41 34.22
C VAL A 330 29.38 40.63 34.22
N LEU A 331 28.27 40.61 33.46
CA LEU A 331 27.31 41.72 33.45
C LEU A 331 26.62 41.90 34.81
N GLY A 332 26.35 40.81 35.52
CA GLY A 332 25.77 40.86 36.86
C GLY A 332 26.68 41.55 37.88
N LYS A 333 28.01 41.45 37.71
CA LYS A 333 28.99 42.13 38.56
C LYS A 333 29.11 43.62 38.24
N GLU A 334 29.09 43.98 36.95
CA GLU A 334 29.28 45.37 36.51
C GLU A 334 28.02 46.24 36.65
N ILE A 335 26.84 45.69 36.34
CA ILE A 335 25.57 46.44 36.29
C ILE A 335 24.70 46.15 37.53
N GLY A 336 24.86 44.99 38.15
CA GLY A 336 24.15 44.59 39.36
C GLY A 336 22.70 44.16 39.13
N LEU A 337 21.86 44.36 40.15
CA LEU A 337 20.45 43.98 40.16
C LEU A 337 19.60 44.46 38.96
N PRO A 338 19.75 45.69 38.41
CA PRO A 338 18.94 46.13 37.28
C PRO A 338 19.17 45.32 36.00
N PHE A 339 20.28 44.58 35.89
CA PHE A 339 20.49 43.61 34.81
C PHE A 339 20.03 42.19 35.21
N VAL A 340 20.37 41.75 36.42
CA VAL A 340 20.14 40.38 36.88
C VAL A 340 18.65 40.01 36.89
N ILE A 341 17.77 40.92 37.36
CA ILE A 341 16.33 40.63 37.43
C ILE A 341 15.71 40.46 36.03
N PRO A 342 15.86 41.43 35.09
CA PRO A 342 15.40 41.23 33.71
C PRO A 342 16.01 40.01 33.02
N TYR A 343 17.30 39.73 33.26
CA TYR A 343 17.96 38.56 32.70
C TYR A 343 17.29 37.26 33.16
N ILE A 344 17.08 37.06 34.46
CA ILE A 344 16.40 35.86 34.99
C ILE A 344 14.98 35.73 34.44
N CYS A 345 14.21 36.83 34.41
CA CYS A 345 12.85 36.83 33.85
C CYS A 345 12.86 36.45 32.37
N SER A 346 13.78 37.02 31.58
CA SER A 346 13.92 36.70 30.15
C SER A 346 14.36 35.25 29.92
N TYR A 347 15.24 34.73 30.77
CA TYR A 347 15.69 33.34 30.74
C TYR A 347 14.55 32.37 31.04
N MET A 348 13.75 32.62 32.08
CA MET A 348 12.56 31.81 32.35
C MET A 348 11.54 31.87 31.21
N LEU A 349 11.30 33.06 30.65
CA LEU A 349 10.35 33.21 29.54
C LEU A 349 10.79 32.44 28.28
N VAL A 350 12.05 32.56 27.86
CA VAL A 350 12.54 31.94 26.62
C VAL A 350 12.88 30.47 26.84
N SER A 351 13.72 30.14 27.84
CA SER A 351 14.21 28.78 28.12
C SER A 351 13.12 27.86 28.65
N MET A 352 12.35 28.29 29.65
CA MET A 352 11.33 27.44 30.27
C MET A 352 9.95 27.62 29.62
N GLY A 353 9.67 28.76 28.99
CA GLY A 353 8.40 29.02 28.30
C GLY A 353 8.47 28.64 26.81
N ILE A 354 9.10 29.49 26.00
CA ILE A 354 9.01 29.43 24.54
C ILE A 354 9.61 28.15 23.97
N PHE A 355 10.78 27.71 24.42
CA PHE A 355 11.37 26.45 23.93
C PHE A 355 10.52 25.23 24.27
N ASN A 356 9.91 25.20 25.46
CA ASN A 356 9.00 24.12 25.84
C ASN A 356 7.70 24.15 25.02
N VAL A 357 7.21 25.33 24.64
CA VAL A 357 6.09 25.46 23.68
C VAL A 357 6.49 24.95 22.30
N ILE A 358 7.68 25.32 21.80
CA ILE A 358 8.19 24.80 20.52
C ILE A 358 8.34 23.28 20.57
N LEU A 359 8.87 22.73 21.66
CA LEU A 359 9.01 21.29 21.86
C LEU A 359 7.63 20.60 21.87
N ALA A 360 6.65 21.17 22.57
CA ALA A 360 5.29 20.65 22.59
C ALA A 360 4.64 20.64 21.19
N VAL A 361 4.82 21.73 20.42
CA VAL A 361 4.34 21.81 19.02
C VAL A 361 5.06 20.80 18.14
N TYR A 362 6.37 20.62 18.31
CA TYR A 362 7.15 19.62 17.58
C TYR A 362 6.67 18.20 17.89
N VAL A 363 6.39 17.88 19.17
CA VAL A 363 5.84 16.58 19.57
C VAL A 363 4.47 16.36 18.92
N ASP A 364 3.55 17.32 18.96
CA ASP A 364 2.23 17.20 18.30
C ASP A 364 2.37 16.93 16.79
N ILE A 365 3.29 17.61 16.11
CA ILE A 365 3.61 17.35 14.70
C ILE A 365 4.08 15.90 14.50
N THR A 366 5.04 15.42 15.30
CA THR A 366 5.57 14.06 15.16
C THR A 366 4.51 12.99 15.46
N MET A 367 3.63 13.21 16.44
CA MET A 367 2.53 12.31 16.75
C MET A 367 1.51 12.22 15.61
N ARG A 368 1.18 13.36 14.98
CA ARG A 368 0.31 13.37 13.79
C ARG A 368 0.94 12.64 12.61
N ALA A 369 2.23 12.84 12.37
CA ALA A 369 2.97 12.13 11.32
C ALA A 369 3.04 10.61 11.59
N ALA A 370 3.24 10.20 12.85
CA ALA A 370 3.21 8.80 13.24
C ALA A 370 1.82 8.18 12.98
N LYS A 371 0.74 8.88 13.32
CA LYS A 371 -0.64 8.45 13.05
C LYS A 371 -0.95 8.35 11.55
N GLU A 372 -0.43 9.26 10.73
CA GLU A 372 -0.57 9.17 9.28
C GLU A 372 0.18 7.95 8.73
N ASN A 373 1.36 7.64 9.27
CA ASN A 373 2.11 6.44 8.89
C ASN A 373 1.35 5.15 9.24
N GLU A 374 0.74 5.06 10.42
CA GLU A 374 -0.16 3.95 10.80
C GLU A 374 -1.36 3.81 9.85
N ALA A 375 -1.91 4.93 9.37
CA ALA A 375 -2.99 4.88 8.37
C ALA A 375 -2.49 4.32 7.03
N THR A 376 -1.26 4.68 6.61
CA THR A 376 -0.67 4.14 5.37
C THR A 376 -0.31 2.66 5.47
N THR A 377 0.20 2.19 6.61
CA THR A 377 0.48 0.76 6.82
C THR A 377 -0.83 -0.04 6.87
N ALA A 378 -1.87 0.50 7.51
CA ALA A 378 -3.21 -0.11 7.48
C ALA A 378 -3.77 -0.20 6.05
N GLU A 379 -3.57 0.82 5.21
CA GLU A 379 -3.96 0.77 3.80
C GLU A 379 -3.17 -0.29 3.01
N GLN A 380 -1.87 -0.43 3.27
CA GLN A 380 -1.05 -1.48 2.66
C GLN A 380 -1.57 -2.88 3.04
N HIS A 381 -1.85 -3.12 4.32
CA HIS A 381 -2.42 -4.40 4.77
C HIS A 381 -3.77 -4.67 4.12
N ALA A 382 -4.64 -3.66 4.00
CA ALA A 382 -5.90 -3.82 3.30
C ALA A 382 -5.71 -4.22 1.82
N ARG A 383 -4.77 -3.58 1.11
CA ARG A 383 -4.46 -3.94 -0.29
C ARG A 383 -3.90 -5.34 -0.42
N GLU A 384 -3.05 -5.76 0.52
CA GLU A 384 -2.49 -7.11 0.56
C GLU A 384 -3.61 -8.15 0.76
N SER A 385 -4.53 -7.92 1.71
CA SER A 385 -5.71 -8.76 1.92
C SER A 385 -6.54 -8.92 0.64
N VAL A 386 -6.76 -7.83 -0.13
CA VAL A 386 -7.45 -7.91 -1.43
C VAL A 386 -6.66 -8.75 -2.44
N ARG A 387 -5.33 -8.59 -2.52
CA ARG A 387 -4.49 -9.38 -3.43
C ARG A 387 -4.61 -10.87 -3.11
N ILE A 388 -4.45 -11.24 -1.83
CA ILE A 388 -4.56 -12.62 -1.33
C ILE A 388 -5.92 -13.19 -1.73
N ALA A 389 -7.01 -12.48 -1.47
CA ALA A 389 -8.35 -12.90 -1.81
C ALA A 389 -8.52 -13.16 -3.32
N ARG A 390 -7.97 -12.29 -4.18
CA ARG A 390 -8.00 -12.50 -5.64
C ARG A 390 -7.22 -13.73 -6.07
N THR A 391 -6.02 -13.93 -5.54
CA THR A 391 -5.19 -15.10 -5.85
C THR A 391 -5.84 -16.39 -5.38
N THR A 392 -6.38 -16.44 -4.15
CA THR A 392 -7.10 -17.60 -3.62
C THR A 392 -8.35 -17.92 -4.44
N ARG A 393 -9.08 -16.90 -4.90
CA ARG A 393 -10.22 -17.10 -5.81
C ARG A 393 -9.80 -17.70 -7.14
N GLU A 394 -8.74 -17.17 -7.76
CA GLU A 394 -8.24 -17.69 -9.04
C GLU A 394 -7.78 -19.15 -8.88
N LEU A 395 -7.09 -19.46 -7.78
CA LEU A 395 -6.69 -20.82 -7.45
C LEU A 395 -7.91 -21.75 -7.31
N LEU A 396 -8.94 -21.32 -6.59
CA LEU A 396 -10.19 -22.09 -6.46
C LEU A 396 -10.87 -22.34 -7.81
N LYS A 397 -10.85 -21.35 -8.72
CA LYS A 397 -11.37 -21.52 -10.08
C LYS A 397 -10.62 -22.64 -10.83
N ARG A 398 -9.29 -22.75 -10.67
CA ARG A 398 -8.47 -23.83 -11.27
C ARG A 398 -8.84 -25.20 -10.72
N PHE A 399 -8.96 -25.33 -9.40
CA PHE A 399 -9.35 -26.59 -8.77
C PHE A 399 -10.75 -27.04 -9.17
N ALA A 400 -11.72 -26.12 -9.21
CA ALA A 400 -13.09 -26.46 -9.58
C ALA A 400 -13.24 -26.80 -11.08
N ALA A 401 -12.50 -26.10 -11.96
CA ALA A 401 -12.45 -26.45 -13.38
C ALA A 401 -11.90 -27.87 -13.60
N ALA A 402 -10.82 -28.21 -12.89
CA ALA A 402 -10.26 -29.56 -12.93
C ALA A 402 -11.24 -30.61 -12.38
N ASN A 403 -11.94 -30.31 -11.28
CA ASN A 403 -12.94 -31.23 -10.71
C ASN A 403 -14.09 -31.53 -11.70
N LYS A 404 -14.58 -30.49 -12.39
CA LYS A 404 -15.63 -30.66 -13.41
C LYS A 404 -15.18 -31.60 -14.53
N ILE A 405 -13.97 -31.37 -15.07
CA ILE A 405 -13.42 -32.22 -16.15
C ILE A 405 -13.22 -33.66 -15.67
N PHE A 406 -12.82 -33.85 -14.42
CA PHE A 406 -12.66 -35.17 -13.83
C PHE A 406 -14.01 -35.91 -13.71
N ARG A 407 -15.05 -35.23 -13.19
CA ARG A 407 -16.42 -35.78 -13.08
C ARG A 407 -17.05 -36.07 -14.44
N ASP A 408 -16.88 -35.19 -15.42
CA ASP A 408 -17.41 -35.38 -16.77
C ASP A 408 -16.79 -36.63 -17.43
N ARG A 409 -15.47 -36.85 -17.27
CA ARG A 409 -14.79 -38.05 -17.76
C ARG A 409 -15.21 -39.33 -17.04
N GLU A 410 -15.53 -39.24 -15.75
CA GLU A 410 -16.04 -40.39 -14.98
C GLU A 410 -17.46 -40.76 -15.42
N ALA A 411 -18.31 -39.77 -15.70
CA ALA A 411 -19.65 -39.96 -16.23
C ALA A 411 -19.64 -40.58 -17.65
N GLU A 412 -18.73 -40.15 -18.52
CA GLU A 412 -18.53 -40.74 -19.86
C GLU A 412 -17.94 -42.17 -19.81
N GLY A 413 -17.18 -42.49 -18.75
CA GLY A 413 -16.56 -43.80 -18.54
C GLY A 413 -17.53 -44.93 -18.14
N LEU A 414 -18.78 -44.63 -17.76
CA LEU A 414 -19.79 -45.64 -17.40
C LEU A 414 -20.44 -46.33 -18.61
N GLU A 415 -20.30 -45.81 -19.84
CA GLU A 415 -20.84 -46.46 -21.05
C GLU A 415 -19.80 -47.22 -21.88
N ALA A 416 -18.50 -47.06 -21.62
CA ALA A 416 -17.44 -47.70 -22.40
C ALA A 416 -16.55 -48.62 -21.54
N SER A 417 -16.74 -49.93 -21.73
CA SER A 417 -15.86 -51.00 -21.29
C SER A 417 -14.45 -50.88 -21.91
N SER A 418 -13.64 -49.95 -21.43
CA SER A 418 -12.19 -49.92 -21.66
C SER A 418 -11.57 -48.85 -20.77
N ARG A 419 -10.77 -49.29 -19.79
CA ARG A 419 -9.97 -48.42 -18.92
C ARG A 419 -9.22 -47.37 -19.76
N PRO A 420 -9.36 -46.06 -19.49
CA PRO A 420 -8.61 -45.05 -20.22
C PRO A 420 -7.12 -45.18 -19.90
N SER A 421 -6.29 -45.14 -20.94
CA SER A 421 -4.84 -45.21 -20.80
C SER A 421 -4.31 -44.00 -20.01
N VAL A 422 -3.36 -44.25 -19.11
CA VAL A 422 -2.69 -43.30 -18.20
C VAL A 422 -2.15 -42.07 -18.92
N ARG A 423 -1.86 -42.18 -20.23
CA ARG A 423 -1.25 -41.13 -21.04
C ARG A 423 -2.20 -39.97 -21.41
N SER A 424 -3.52 -40.18 -21.38
CA SER A 424 -4.51 -39.10 -21.66
C SER A 424 -5.00 -38.36 -20.40
N ARG A 425 -4.50 -38.73 -19.20
CA ARG A 425 -4.79 -38.04 -17.93
C ARG A 425 -4.02 -36.72 -17.78
N PHE A 426 -2.94 -36.52 -18.54
CA PHE A 426 -2.01 -35.40 -18.35
C PHE A 426 -2.27 -34.19 -19.25
N ASP A 427 -3.11 -34.31 -20.29
CA ASP A 427 -3.47 -33.18 -21.17
C ASP A 427 -4.79 -32.52 -20.71
N LEU A 428 -4.81 -31.97 -19.50
CA LEU A 428 -5.85 -31.02 -19.09
C LEU A 428 -5.41 -29.62 -19.52
N ASP A 429 -5.96 -29.13 -20.62
CA ASP A 429 -5.78 -27.74 -21.03
C ASP A 429 -6.59 -26.82 -20.10
N LEU A 430 -5.96 -26.41 -19.00
CA LEU A 430 -6.47 -25.44 -18.03
C LEU A 430 -6.32 -24.00 -18.53
N SER A 431 -6.38 -23.75 -19.84
CA SER A 431 -6.25 -22.39 -20.40
C SER A 431 -7.25 -21.42 -19.75
N PRO A 432 -6.87 -20.14 -19.58
CA PRO A 432 -7.73 -19.12 -18.97
C PRO A 432 -9.03 -18.84 -19.76
N GLN A 433 -9.20 -19.36 -20.97
CA GLN A 433 -10.36 -19.10 -21.83
C GLN A 433 -11.44 -20.18 -21.79
N SER A 434 -11.15 -21.39 -21.28
CA SER A 434 -12.09 -22.52 -21.29
C SER A 434 -12.89 -22.69 -19.98
N ALA A 435 -12.48 -22.04 -18.90
CA ALA A 435 -13.11 -22.18 -17.59
C ALA A 435 -14.17 -21.10 -17.30
N HIS A 436 -15.23 -21.03 -18.11
CA HIS A 436 -16.40 -20.21 -17.77
C HIS A 436 -17.34 -20.96 -16.82
N PHE A 437 -17.33 -20.51 -15.58
CA PHE A 437 -18.12 -21.00 -14.45
C PHE A 437 -19.61 -20.70 -14.61
N THR A 438 -20.45 -21.71 -14.39
CA THR A 438 -21.85 -21.55 -13.99
C THR A 438 -21.99 -22.06 -12.56
N ASP A 439 -22.64 -21.29 -11.68
CA ASP A 439 -22.86 -21.58 -10.24
C ASP A 439 -23.46 -22.97 -9.94
N GLN A 440 -23.96 -23.72 -10.93
CA GLN A 440 -24.38 -25.12 -10.72
C GLN A 440 -23.23 -26.04 -10.26
N ALA A 441 -21.97 -25.73 -10.58
CA ALA A 441 -20.83 -26.57 -10.18
C ALA A 441 -20.40 -26.37 -8.71
N MET A 442 -20.76 -25.25 -8.07
CA MET A 442 -20.46 -24.98 -6.65
C MET A 442 -21.63 -25.31 -5.72
N GLN A 443 -22.84 -25.49 -6.26
CA GLN A 443 -23.99 -26.04 -5.52
C GLN A 443 -23.87 -27.56 -5.31
N ASP A 444 -23.14 -28.25 -6.19
CA ASP A 444 -22.61 -29.57 -5.90
C ASP A 444 -21.45 -29.42 -4.92
N GLU A 445 -21.44 -30.17 -3.82
CA GLU A 445 -20.31 -30.27 -2.89
C GLU A 445 -19.06 -30.64 -3.69
N ILE A 446 -18.22 -29.64 -4.01
CA ILE A 446 -16.93 -29.87 -4.67
C ILE A 446 -16.03 -30.55 -3.65
N GLU A 447 -15.92 -31.86 -3.78
CA GLU A 447 -14.97 -32.69 -3.06
C GLU A 447 -13.70 -32.84 -3.89
N ILE A 448 -12.58 -32.39 -3.35
CA ILE A 448 -11.28 -32.46 -4.01
C ILE A 448 -10.51 -33.64 -3.41
N THR A 449 -10.36 -34.71 -4.17
CA THR A 449 -9.57 -35.87 -3.76
C THR A 449 -8.07 -35.57 -3.82
N LYS A 450 -7.27 -36.34 -3.06
CA LYS A 450 -5.80 -36.24 -3.07
C LYS A 450 -5.19 -36.37 -4.48
N GLU A 451 -5.74 -37.26 -5.30
CA GLU A 451 -5.27 -37.47 -6.68
C GLU A 451 -5.51 -36.24 -7.56
N LEU A 452 -6.71 -35.67 -7.48
CA LEU A 452 -7.05 -34.44 -8.21
C LEU A 452 -6.16 -33.28 -7.74
N PHE A 453 -5.95 -33.15 -6.43
CA PHE A 453 -5.11 -32.11 -5.87
C PHE A 453 -3.69 -32.16 -6.41
N LEU A 454 -3.05 -33.34 -6.37
CA LEU A 454 -1.69 -33.54 -6.87
C LEU A 454 -1.57 -33.30 -8.38
N LEU A 455 -2.63 -33.59 -9.15
CA LEU A 455 -2.69 -33.31 -10.59
C LEU A 455 -2.73 -31.79 -10.86
N VAL A 456 -3.58 -31.05 -10.15
CA VAL A 456 -3.75 -29.60 -10.34
C VAL A 456 -2.51 -28.84 -9.91
N VAL A 457 -1.85 -29.25 -8.83
CA VAL A 457 -0.61 -28.62 -8.32
C VAL A 457 0.59 -28.78 -9.28
N GLN A 458 0.54 -29.73 -10.22
CA GLN A 458 1.58 -29.89 -11.25
C GLN A 458 1.47 -28.85 -12.37
N ASP A 459 0.33 -28.18 -12.54
CA ASP A 459 0.15 -27.14 -13.56
C ASP A 459 1.01 -25.90 -13.26
N PRO A 460 1.93 -25.48 -14.14
CA PRO A 460 2.78 -24.30 -13.94
C PRO A 460 2.03 -23.00 -13.60
N SER A 461 0.80 -22.84 -14.10
CA SER A 461 -0.05 -21.68 -13.80
C SER A 461 -0.56 -21.70 -12.35
N VAL A 462 -0.95 -22.87 -11.85
CA VAL A 462 -1.33 -23.09 -10.45
C VAL A 462 -0.12 -22.89 -9.54
N GLN A 463 1.04 -23.39 -9.96
CA GLN A 463 2.30 -23.17 -9.25
C GLN A 463 2.61 -21.68 -9.06
N GLY A 464 2.50 -20.88 -10.13
CA GLY A 464 2.69 -19.43 -10.04
C GLY A 464 1.71 -18.73 -9.09
N LEU A 465 0.44 -19.17 -9.06
CA LEU A 465 -0.57 -18.63 -8.12
C LEU A 465 -0.27 -19.03 -6.67
N MET A 466 0.25 -20.23 -6.44
CA MET A 466 0.65 -20.69 -5.10
C MET A 466 1.89 -19.93 -4.60
N ASP A 467 2.84 -19.62 -5.49
CA ASP A 467 4.00 -18.78 -5.17
C ASP A 467 3.57 -17.34 -4.88
N ASP A 468 2.62 -16.78 -5.65
CA ASP A 468 2.02 -15.47 -5.41
C ASP A 468 1.27 -15.37 -4.06
N LEU A 469 0.84 -16.50 -3.51
CA LEU A 469 0.18 -16.62 -2.21
C LEU A 469 1.17 -16.87 -1.06
N ASP A 470 2.48 -16.92 -1.33
CA ASP A 470 3.54 -17.22 -0.36
C ASP A 470 3.38 -18.61 0.30
N LEU A 471 3.03 -19.63 -0.49
CA LEU A 471 2.92 -21.01 -0.01
C LEU A 471 4.28 -21.76 -0.07
N PRO A 472 4.50 -22.74 0.82
CA PRO A 472 5.73 -23.53 0.82
C PRO A 472 5.91 -24.33 -0.48
N ALA A 473 7.18 -24.51 -0.88
CA ALA A 473 7.54 -25.26 -2.08
C ALA A 473 7.18 -26.75 -2.00
N ASP A 474 7.04 -27.31 -0.79
CA ASP A 474 6.60 -28.68 -0.55
C ASP A 474 5.08 -28.82 -0.67
N ARG A 475 4.59 -28.70 -1.90
CA ARG A 475 3.16 -28.67 -2.20
C ARG A 475 2.50 -30.06 -2.16
N ALA A 476 3.28 -31.14 -2.25
CA ALA A 476 2.76 -32.51 -2.25
C ALA A 476 2.20 -32.90 -0.87
N ASN A 477 2.85 -32.45 0.20
CA ASN A 477 2.43 -32.70 1.58
C ASN A 477 1.35 -31.72 2.05
N LEU A 478 1.08 -30.65 1.28
CA LEU A 478 0.11 -29.64 1.63
C LEU A 478 -1.31 -30.22 1.75
N PHE A 479 -1.65 -31.26 0.98
CA PHE A 479 -2.94 -31.93 1.09
C PHE A 479 -3.16 -32.49 2.51
N GLU A 480 -2.18 -33.21 3.06
CA GLU A 480 -2.27 -33.84 4.38
C GLU A 480 -2.28 -32.81 5.51
N VAL A 481 -1.65 -31.65 5.30
CA VAL A 481 -1.66 -30.53 6.25
C VAL A 481 -3.03 -29.84 6.30
N ILE A 482 -3.72 -29.76 5.15
CA ILE A 482 -5.04 -29.13 5.05
C ILE A 482 -6.16 -30.09 5.47
N ASP A 483 -6.03 -31.38 5.14
CA ASP A 483 -6.94 -32.48 5.51
C ASP A 483 -6.76 -32.89 6.99
N ALA A 484 -7.07 -31.96 7.90
CA ALA A 484 -6.87 -32.15 9.33
C ALA A 484 -7.84 -33.17 9.95
N ASP A 485 -9.01 -33.39 9.31
CA ASP A 485 -10.01 -34.35 9.76
C ASP A 485 -9.79 -35.76 9.20
N GLN A 486 -8.83 -35.92 8.27
CA GLN A 486 -8.48 -37.18 7.61
C GLN A 486 -9.68 -37.80 6.86
N SER A 487 -10.56 -36.96 6.34
CA SER A 487 -11.69 -37.39 5.52
C SER A 487 -11.22 -37.95 4.18
N GLY A 488 -10.01 -37.58 3.72
CA GLY A 488 -9.43 -37.99 2.45
C GLY A 488 -9.93 -37.15 1.25
N THR A 489 -10.77 -36.16 1.51
CA THR A 489 -11.35 -35.24 0.53
C THR A 489 -11.33 -33.83 1.10
N LEU A 490 -10.95 -32.83 0.30
CA LEU A 490 -11.00 -31.43 0.73
C LEU A 490 -12.25 -30.75 0.20
N HIS A 491 -13.03 -30.18 1.11
CA HIS A 491 -14.08 -29.25 0.73
C HIS A 491 -13.49 -27.87 0.38
N VAL A 492 -14.26 -27.06 -0.35
CA VAL A 492 -13.85 -25.71 -0.76
C VAL A 492 -13.47 -24.82 0.43
N SER A 493 -14.23 -24.89 1.53
CA SER A 493 -13.96 -24.14 2.76
C SER A 493 -12.65 -24.55 3.42
N GLU A 494 -12.36 -25.86 3.47
CA GLU A 494 -11.13 -26.42 4.06
C GLU A 494 -9.92 -26.08 3.22
N LEU A 495 -10.04 -26.19 1.89
CA LEU A 495 -8.99 -25.78 0.97
C LEU A 495 -8.66 -24.29 1.17
N VAL A 496 -9.65 -23.40 1.17
CA VAL A 496 -9.41 -21.96 1.35
C VAL A 496 -8.82 -21.66 2.73
N GLN A 497 -9.36 -22.23 3.80
CA GLN A 497 -8.83 -22.02 5.15
C GLN A 497 -7.41 -22.57 5.31
N GLY A 498 -7.13 -23.74 4.76
CA GLY A 498 -5.83 -24.38 4.78
C GLY A 498 -4.78 -23.55 4.06
N LEU A 499 -5.08 -23.10 2.84
CA LEU A 499 -4.20 -22.23 2.07
C LEU A 499 -3.92 -20.89 2.78
N LEU A 500 -4.94 -20.30 3.42
CA LEU A 500 -4.77 -19.05 4.18
C LEU A 500 -3.96 -19.24 5.49
N LYS A 501 -4.02 -20.42 6.11
CA LYS A 501 -3.30 -20.74 7.36
C LYS A 501 -1.84 -21.16 7.13
N VAL A 502 -1.56 -21.85 6.04
CA VAL A 502 -0.20 -22.32 5.71
C VAL A 502 0.66 -21.22 5.06
N ARG A 503 0.03 -20.10 4.69
CA ARG A 503 0.69 -18.95 4.08
C ARG A 503 1.75 -18.32 4.99
N GLY A 504 2.89 -17.99 4.36
CA GLY A 504 3.95 -17.19 4.95
C GLY A 504 4.92 -17.98 5.82
N ASP A 505 5.97 -17.31 6.26
CA ASP A 505 7.00 -17.93 7.10
C ASP A 505 6.54 -18.12 8.54
N LEU A 506 6.91 -19.27 9.11
CA LEU A 506 6.66 -19.58 10.52
C LEU A 506 7.44 -18.61 11.42
N LYS A 507 6.75 -17.81 12.23
CA LYS A 507 7.41 -16.95 13.23
C LYS A 507 7.73 -17.76 14.48
N LYS A 508 8.78 -17.36 15.21
CA LYS A 508 9.14 -17.97 16.51
C LYS A 508 7.98 -17.92 17.52
N SER A 509 7.16 -16.87 17.46
CA SER A 509 5.95 -16.72 18.29
C SER A 509 4.95 -17.84 18.08
N ASP A 510 4.81 -18.31 16.83
CA ASP A 510 3.75 -19.25 16.44
C ASP A 510 4.12 -20.67 16.92
N ALA A 511 5.40 -21.03 16.83
CA ALA A 511 5.94 -22.26 17.39
C ALA A 511 5.81 -22.30 18.93
N VAL A 512 6.14 -21.19 19.60
CA VAL A 512 6.01 -21.08 21.07
C VAL A 512 4.54 -21.13 21.51
N ALA A 513 3.64 -20.47 20.79
CA ALA A 513 2.21 -20.51 21.06
C ALA A 513 1.66 -21.94 20.94
N GLY A 514 2.05 -22.67 19.89
CA GLY A 514 1.71 -24.09 19.74
C GLY A 514 2.21 -24.95 20.91
N LEU A 515 3.46 -24.76 21.34
CA LEU A 515 4.02 -25.49 22.49
C LEU A 515 3.23 -25.19 23.78
N LEU A 516 2.92 -23.93 24.06
CA LEU A 516 2.13 -23.54 25.24
C LEU A 516 0.71 -24.11 25.18
N ALA A 517 0.07 -24.11 24.00
CA ALA A 517 -1.25 -24.71 23.82
C ALA A 517 -1.22 -26.23 24.06
N THR A 518 -0.19 -26.94 23.57
CA THR A 518 -0.04 -28.39 23.84
C THR A 518 0.18 -28.70 25.32
N GLN A 519 0.96 -27.88 26.03
CA GLN A 519 1.12 -28.01 27.48
C GLN A 519 -0.20 -27.79 28.22
N SER A 520 -0.99 -26.79 27.81
CA SER A 520 -2.32 -26.55 28.38
C SER A 520 -3.29 -27.70 28.11
N LEU A 521 -3.29 -28.27 26.90
CA LEU A 521 -4.05 -29.47 26.57
C LEU A 521 -3.61 -30.69 27.38
N GLN A 522 -2.30 -30.90 27.53
CA GLN A 522 -1.76 -31.98 28.36
C GLN A 522 -2.24 -31.86 29.82
N GLN A 523 -2.25 -30.64 30.35
CA GLN A 523 -2.76 -30.38 31.70
C GLN A 523 -4.25 -30.70 31.79
N MET A 524 -5.08 -30.18 30.88
CA MET A 524 -6.53 -30.46 30.86
C MET A 524 -6.83 -31.96 30.76
N VAL A 525 -6.09 -32.70 29.94
CA VAL A 525 -6.25 -34.16 29.81
C VAL A 525 -5.82 -34.89 31.09
N SER A 526 -4.76 -34.42 31.76
CA SER A 526 -4.34 -34.99 33.04
C SER A 526 -5.40 -34.77 34.12
N ASP A 527 -5.96 -33.57 34.19
CA ASP A 527 -7.00 -33.20 35.15
C ASP A 527 -8.28 -34.02 34.89
N MET A 528 -8.73 -34.12 33.63
CA MET A 528 -9.88 -34.95 33.24
C MET A 528 -9.65 -36.44 33.58
N ARG A 529 -8.43 -36.95 33.42
CA ARG A 529 -8.09 -38.32 33.81
C ARG A 529 -8.19 -38.52 35.33
N GLU A 530 -7.82 -37.51 36.11
CA GLU A 530 -7.87 -37.56 37.56
C GLU A 530 -9.31 -37.47 38.08
N GLU A 531 -10.15 -36.62 37.48
CA GLU A 531 -11.59 -36.57 37.72
C GLU A 531 -12.29 -37.89 37.34
N MET A 532 -11.96 -38.49 36.20
CA MET A 532 -12.50 -39.78 35.81
C MET A 532 -12.11 -40.87 36.82
N ARG A 533 -10.87 -40.84 37.33
CA ARG A 533 -10.39 -41.79 38.34
C ARG A 533 -11.13 -41.63 39.67
N SER A 534 -11.34 -40.40 40.13
CA SER A 534 -12.06 -40.13 41.38
C SER A 534 -13.54 -40.52 41.26
N PHE A 535 -14.17 -40.22 40.12
CA PHE A 535 -15.53 -40.67 39.82
C PHE A 535 -15.65 -42.20 39.83
N LEU A 536 -14.72 -42.91 39.19
CA LEU A 536 -14.69 -44.37 39.21
C LEU A 536 -14.50 -44.93 40.62
N GLN A 537 -13.66 -44.32 41.47
CA GLN A 537 -13.50 -44.74 42.87
C GLN A 537 -14.77 -44.52 43.69
N ASP A 538 -15.47 -43.40 43.51
CA ASP A 538 -16.73 -43.11 44.21
C ASP A 538 -17.84 -44.09 43.77
N VAL A 539 -17.89 -44.45 42.49
CA VAL A 539 -18.81 -45.49 41.97
C VAL A 539 -18.48 -46.86 42.57
N ILE A 540 -17.20 -47.23 42.64
CA ILE A 540 -16.77 -48.50 43.26
C ILE A 540 -17.13 -48.54 44.74
N GLN A 541 -16.97 -47.43 45.47
CA GLN A 541 -17.28 -47.36 46.90
C GLN A 541 -18.78 -47.37 47.21
N LYS A 542 -19.62 -46.93 46.27
CA LYS A 542 -21.09 -46.92 46.39
C LYS A 542 -21.76 -48.20 45.89
N LEU A 543 -21.01 -49.12 45.28
CA LEU A 543 -21.52 -50.45 44.94
C LEU A 543 -21.69 -51.27 46.23
N PRO A 544 -22.88 -51.80 46.54
CA PRO A 544 -23.07 -52.65 47.71
C PRO A 544 -22.24 -53.93 47.55
N ASP A 545 -21.57 -54.35 48.63
CA ASP A 545 -20.82 -55.60 48.71
C ASP A 545 -21.70 -56.78 48.28
N SER A 546 -21.60 -57.16 47.01
CA SER A 546 -22.23 -58.38 46.52
C SER A 546 -21.49 -59.57 47.14
N PRO A 547 -22.19 -60.53 47.78
CA PRO A 547 -21.56 -61.60 48.54
C PRO A 547 -20.86 -62.59 47.59
N ARG A 548 -19.60 -62.33 47.26
CA ARG A 548 -18.73 -63.26 46.52
C ARG A 548 -17.88 -64.16 47.43
N ASN A 549 -18.37 -64.45 48.64
CA ASN A 549 -17.68 -65.32 49.61
C ASN A 549 -18.43 -66.63 49.94
N THR A 550 -19.26 -67.17 49.05
CA THR A 550 -19.92 -68.49 49.32
C THR A 550 -19.86 -69.52 48.20
N ILE A 551 -19.09 -69.30 47.12
CA ILE A 551 -19.06 -70.27 45.99
C ILE A 551 -17.65 -70.84 45.70
N TRP A 552 -16.57 -70.25 46.23
CA TRP A 552 -15.20 -70.74 45.97
C TRP A 552 -14.63 -71.71 47.01
N GLU A 553 -15.29 -71.93 48.15
CA GLU A 553 -14.83 -72.91 49.16
C GLU A 553 -15.33 -74.35 48.93
N ARG A 554 -16.12 -74.60 47.87
CA ARG A 554 -16.67 -75.95 47.61
C ARG A 554 -16.01 -76.74 46.48
N ASN A 555 -15.15 -76.12 45.68
CA ASN A 555 -14.41 -76.82 44.62
C ASN A 555 -12.95 -76.37 44.66
N GLY A 556 -12.14 -77.10 45.44
CA GLY A 556 -10.70 -76.93 45.47
C GLY A 556 -10.10 -77.14 44.09
N VAL A 557 -9.53 -76.06 43.54
CA VAL A 557 -8.58 -76.12 42.43
C VAL A 557 -7.55 -75.02 42.68
N GLU A 558 -6.36 -75.44 43.08
CA GLU A 558 -5.15 -74.64 43.09
C GLU A 558 -4.84 -74.17 41.65
N GLY A 559 -4.52 -72.89 41.48
CA GLY A 559 -4.24 -72.34 40.16
C GLY A 559 -3.60 -70.96 40.22
N HIS A 560 -2.29 -70.96 40.42
CA HIS A 560 -1.26 -69.95 40.14
C HIS A 560 -1.65 -68.51 39.74
N ALA A 561 -1.09 -67.59 40.52
CA ALA A 561 -0.97 -66.15 40.28
C ALA A 561 -0.14 -65.80 39.03
N LEU A 562 -0.52 -64.68 38.41
CA LEU A 562 0.36 -63.79 37.62
C LEU A 562 0.76 -62.60 38.48
#